data_AF-A0ABD3FS58-F1
#
_entry.id   AF-A0ABD3FS58-F1
#
_cell.length_a   1.000
_cell.length_b   1.000
_cell.length_c   1.000
_cell.angle_alpha   90.00
_cell.angle_beta   90.00
_cell.angle_gamma   90.00
#
_symmetry.space_group_name_H-M   'P 1'
#
loop_
_entity.id
_entity.type
_entity.pdbx_description
1 polymer ?
#
loop_
_entity_poly.entity_id
_entity_poly.type
_entity_poly.pdbx_seq_one_letter_code
_entity_poly.pdbx_strand_id
1 'polypeptide(L)'
;MDSGDEAEKDHVDIGEYGSDEDHNTHCVPEDVLDDPDQTEQEIAEEVFFAEDFLSKFGGEDEVLAGNLKDAVLREMSTAGWEDIVQPDIHDYVMSPYEPVNDTRSYPGLRQGYSGPSAEVLRRGDSPIALFYYFMPVVLWQHIAACLNEYHRELLPLRVDAAYSRYRAKRRFTDIPRGSFKMAKSKHVSKMTAI
;
A
#
# COMPACT_ATOMS: atom_id res chain seq x y z
N MET A 1 55.89 -15.44 -36.61
CA MET A 1 56.73 -14.51 -35.86
C MET A 1 55.91 -14.08 -34.66
N ASP A 2 56.50 -14.37 -33.51
CA ASP A 2 56.09 -14.03 -32.14
C ASP A 2 56.45 -12.56 -31.82
N SER A 3 56.12 -12.11 -30.59
CA SER A 3 56.22 -10.78 -29.96
C SER A 3 54.88 -10.03 -29.98
N GLY A 4 54.22 -9.76 -28.86
CA GLY A 4 54.71 -9.35 -27.53
C GLY A 4 54.07 -7.97 -27.27
N ASP A 5 53.86 -7.44 -26.08
CA ASP A 5 53.98 -7.86 -24.70
C ASP A 5 53.43 -6.67 -23.89
N GLU A 6 53.08 -6.94 -22.63
CA GLU A 6 52.94 -6.03 -21.50
C GLU A 6 51.79 -5.01 -21.38
N ALA A 7 51.10 -5.20 -20.26
CA ALA A 7 50.30 -4.26 -19.52
C ALA A 7 51.16 -3.13 -18.93
N GLU A 8 50.55 -1.97 -18.64
CA GLU A 8 50.73 -1.31 -17.34
C GLU A 8 49.77 -0.12 -17.12
N LYS A 9 49.09 -0.20 -15.96
CA LYS A 9 48.72 0.89 -15.02
C LYS A 9 47.78 1.98 -15.52
N ASP A 10 46.50 1.80 -15.23
CA ASP A 10 45.62 2.94 -14.97
C ASP A 10 45.70 3.29 -13.48
N HIS A 11 46.10 4.54 -13.22
CA HIS A 11 46.40 5.12 -11.92
C HIS A 11 45.09 5.48 -11.22
N VAL A 12 44.59 4.58 -10.37
CA VAL A 12 43.44 4.87 -9.51
C VAL A 12 43.88 5.84 -8.44
N ASP A 13 43.46 7.10 -8.57
CA ASP A 13 43.66 8.15 -7.58
C ASP A 13 42.90 7.79 -6.29
N ILE A 14 43.63 7.28 -5.30
CA ILE A 14 43.14 7.13 -3.93
C ILE A 14 43.22 8.51 -3.28
N GLY A 15 42.17 9.30 -3.52
CA GLY A 15 41.88 10.48 -2.72
C GLY A 15 41.23 10.06 -1.41
N GLU A 16 42.06 9.72 -0.43
CA GLU A 16 41.66 9.72 0.98
C GLU A 16 41.79 11.16 1.50
N TYR A 17 40.66 11.84 1.68
CA TYR A 17 40.57 12.96 2.63
C TYR A 17 39.45 12.64 3.60
N GLY A 18 39.84 12.28 4.81
CA GLY A 18 38.95 12.05 5.93
C GLY A 18 38.56 13.33 6.65
N SER A 19 37.81 13.10 7.70
CA SER A 19 37.52 13.97 8.84
C SER A 19 36.27 14.85 8.71
N ASP A 20 35.20 14.24 9.23
CA ASP A 20 34.33 14.77 10.28
C ASP A 20 33.42 15.97 9.96
N GLU A 21 32.21 15.63 9.54
CA GLU A 21 31.03 16.26 10.14
C GLU A 21 30.02 15.16 10.46
N ASP A 22 30.10 14.68 11.71
CA ASP A 22 28.96 14.08 12.41
C ASP A 22 27.85 15.12 12.43
N HIS A 23 27.00 15.07 11.41
CA HIS A 23 25.61 15.46 11.55
C HIS A 23 24.81 14.16 11.54
N ASN A 24 24.87 13.45 12.66
CA ASN A 24 23.77 12.64 13.18
C ASN A 24 22.56 13.55 13.41
N THR A 25 22.05 14.14 12.33
CA THR A 25 20.68 14.60 12.28
C THR A 25 19.89 13.32 12.13
N HIS A 26 19.68 12.67 13.28
CA HIS A 26 18.63 11.69 13.44
C HIS A 26 17.40 12.35 12.82
N CYS A 27 16.96 11.88 11.65
CA CYS A 27 15.60 12.13 11.20
C CYS A 27 14.73 11.38 12.21
N VAL A 28 14.53 11.99 13.37
CA VAL A 28 13.39 11.68 14.20
C VAL A 28 12.23 11.93 13.26
N PRO A 29 11.38 10.94 12.95
CA PRO A 29 10.09 11.28 12.38
C PRO A 29 9.55 12.37 13.32
N GLU A 30 9.19 13.51 12.76
CA GLU A 30 8.32 14.43 13.47
C GLU A 30 7.01 13.64 13.55
N ASP A 31 6.95 12.71 14.53
CA ASP A 31 5.71 12.25 15.10
C ASP A 31 5.08 13.57 15.50
N VAL A 32 4.16 14.01 14.64
CA VAL A 32 3.12 14.94 15.04
C VAL A 32 2.50 14.20 16.22
N LEU A 33 3.00 14.50 17.42
CA LEU A 33 2.42 14.00 18.64
C LEU A 33 0.99 14.48 18.54
N ASP A 34 0.06 13.55 18.36
CA ASP A 34 -1.35 13.84 18.49
C ASP A 34 -1.47 14.56 19.82
N ASP A 35 -1.84 15.84 19.73
CA ASP A 35 -2.02 16.67 20.90
C ASP A 35 -3.14 15.98 21.69
N PRO A 36 -2.87 15.40 22.87
CA PRO A 36 -3.86 14.62 23.59
C PRO A 36 -5.10 15.47 23.86
N ASP A 37 -4.93 16.79 24.04
CA ASP A 37 -6.03 17.72 24.24
C ASP A 37 -6.90 17.87 22.97
N GLN A 38 -6.31 17.74 21.79
CA GLN A 38 -7.01 17.75 20.51
C GLN A 38 -7.72 16.42 20.24
N THR A 39 -7.07 15.29 20.50
CA THR A 39 -7.70 13.97 20.38
C THR A 39 -8.87 13.84 21.36
N GLU A 40 -8.74 14.33 22.58
CA GLU A 40 -9.82 14.34 23.57
C GLU A 40 -10.99 15.24 23.15
N GLN A 41 -10.71 16.39 22.51
CA GLN A 41 -11.75 17.25 21.94
C GLN A 41 -12.50 16.55 20.80
N GLU A 42 -11.78 15.93 19.86
CA GLU A 42 -12.37 15.17 18.75
C GLU A 42 -13.30 14.06 19.25
N ILE A 43 -12.87 13.31 20.26
CA ILE A 43 -13.70 12.27 20.91
C ILE A 43 -14.92 12.88 21.60
N ALA A 44 -14.75 13.99 22.33
CA ALA A 44 -15.87 14.65 23.00
C ALA A 44 -16.92 15.20 22.02
N GLU A 45 -16.49 15.63 20.84
CA GLU A 45 -17.35 16.20 19.80
C GLU A 45 -18.08 15.12 18.99
N GLU A 46 -17.46 13.95 18.77
CA GLU A 46 -18.14 12.76 18.24
C GLU A 46 -19.24 12.27 19.21
N VAL A 47 -18.95 12.26 20.51
CA VAL A 47 -19.93 11.92 21.56
C VAL A 47 -21.12 12.88 21.54
N PHE A 48 -20.90 14.17 21.28
CA PHE A 48 -21.96 15.18 21.21
C PHE A 48 -22.90 14.97 20.01
N PHE A 49 -22.36 14.61 18.83
CA PHE A 49 -23.17 14.28 17.66
C PHE A 49 -24.04 13.03 17.91
N ALA A 50 -23.49 12.05 18.61
CA ALA A 50 -24.21 10.83 18.97
C ALA A 50 -25.34 11.12 19.98
N GLU A 51 -25.22 12.12 20.86
CA GLU A 51 -26.22 12.40 21.90
C GLU A 51 -27.60 12.78 21.31
N ASP A 52 -27.63 13.67 20.32
CA ASP A 52 -28.88 14.05 19.63
C ASP A 52 -29.54 12.87 18.93
N PHE A 53 -28.75 11.96 18.37
CA PHE A 53 -29.25 10.72 17.76
C PHE A 53 -29.77 9.73 18.82
N LEU A 54 -29.00 9.50 19.88
CA LEU A 54 -29.33 8.58 20.98
C LEU A 54 -30.56 9.07 21.78
N SER A 55 -30.75 10.38 21.89
CA SER A 55 -31.92 10.98 22.54
C SER A 55 -33.24 10.52 21.89
N LYS A 56 -33.26 10.32 20.56
CA LYS A 56 -34.43 9.79 19.83
C LYS A 56 -34.80 8.40 20.34
N PHE A 57 -33.81 7.59 20.69
CA PHE A 57 -33.99 6.25 21.27
C PHE A 57 -34.23 6.26 22.79
N GLY A 58 -34.19 7.41 23.45
CA GLY A 58 -34.40 7.53 24.90
C GLY A 58 -33.12 7.71 25.70
N GLY A 59 -31.99 7.93 25.05
CA GLY A 59 -30.67 8.08 25.66
C GLY A 59 -29.79 6.83 25.49
N GLU A 60 -28.52 6.98 25.83
CA GLU A 60 -27.52 5.91 25.70
C GLU A 60 -27.87 4.66 26.52
N ASP A 61 -28.36 4.85 27.75
CA ASP A 61 -28.66 3.75 28.69
C ASP A 61 -29.73 2.81 28.12
N GLU A 62 -30.76 3.38 27.49
CA GLU A 62 -31.87 2.63 26.91
C GLU A 62 -31.42 1.85 25.66
N VAL A 63 -30.52 2.44 24.87
CA VAL A 63 -29.90 1.79 23.71
C VAL A 63 -28.99 0.65 24.15
N LEU A 64 -28.13 0.86 25.16
CA LEU A 64 -27.23 -0.15 25.71
C LEU A 64 -27.98 -1.29 26.41
N ALA A 65 -29.13 -0.99 27.02
CA ALA A 65 -30.05 -1.98 27.57
C ALA A 65 -30.77 -2.80 26.48
N GLY A 66 -30.66 -2.42 25.21
CA GLY A 66 -31.28 -3.08 24.07
C GLY A 66 -32.74 -2.68 23.82
N ASN A 67 -33.23 -1.64 24.48
CA ASN A 67 -34.62 -1.18 24.41
C ASN A 67 -34.83 -0.13 23.30
N LEU A 68 -34.44 -0.47 22.07
CA LEU A 68 -34.59 0.43 20.93
C LEU A 68 -36.07 0.71 20.62
N LYS A 69 -36.43 1.98 20.44
CA LYS A 69 -37.79 2.40 20.07
C LYS A 69 -38.11 2.00 18.62
N ASP A 70 -38.98 1.00 18.47
CA ASP A 70 -39.44 0.48 17.17
C ASP A 70 -40.02 1.56 16.24
N ALA A 71 -40.69 2.57 16.80
CA ALA A 71 -41.24 3.67 16.00
C ALA A 71 -40.16 4.47 15.26
N VAL A 72 -39.00 4.71 15.91
CA VAL A 72 -37.87 5.44 15.31
C VAL A 72 -37.19 4.58 14.24
N LEU A 73 -36.99 3.28 14.51
CA LEU A 73 -36.45 2.34 13.52
C LEU A 73 -37.34 2.22 12.29
N ARG A 74 -38.65 2.17 12.49
CA ARG A 74 -39.64 2.15 11.40
C ARG A 74 -39.60 3.43 10.58
N GLU A 75 -39.53 4.59 11.22
CA GLU A 75 -39.39 5.87 10.53
C GLU A 75 -38.11 5.91 9.69
N MET A 76 -36.95 5.54 10.25
CA MET A 76 -35.68 5.45 9.53
C MET A 76 -35.74 4.47 8.35
N SER A 77 -36.45 3.34 8.51
CA SER A 77 -36.65 2.38 7.42
C SER A 77 -37.44 2.95 6.24
N THR A 78 -38.30 3.93 6.49
CA THR A 78 -39.13 4.58 5.47
C THR A 78 -38.51 5.86 4.91
N ALA A 79 -37.77 6.62 5.74
CA ALA A 79 -37.08 7.83 5.34
C ALA A 79 -35.77 7.52 4.58
N GLY A 80 -35.19 6.33 4.78
CA GLY A 80 -34.01 5.87 4.07
C GLY A 80 -32.80 6.80 4.24
N TRP A 81 -31.87 6.71 3.28
CA TRP A 81 -30.87 7.76 3.06
C TRP A 81 -31.47 8.74 2.05
N GLU A 82 -31.20 10.03 2.21
CA GLU A 82 -31.59 11.02 1.20
C GLU A 82 -31.03 10.59 -0.17
N ASP A 83 -31.84 10.78 -1.22
CA ASP A 83 -31.41 10.45 -2.59
C ASP A 83 -30.13 11.21 -2.90
N ILE A 84 -29.07 10.49 -3.29
CA ILE A 84 -27.79 11.10 -3.61
C ILE A 84 -28.00 11.92 -4.89
N VAL A 85 -28.12 13.23 -4.74
CA VAL A 85 -28.06 14.16 -5.87
C VAL A 85 -26.63 14.15 -6.36
N GLN A 86 -26.35 13.29 -7.34
CA GLN A 86 -25.04 13.24 -7.97
C GLN A 86 -24.90 14.51 -8.82
N PRO A 87 -24.03 15.46 -8.43
CA PRO A 87 -23.82 16.65 -9.23
C PRO A 87 -23.24 16.24 -10.58
N ASP A 88 -23.55 17.01 -11.63
CA ASP A 88 -22.83 16.83 -12.90
C ASP A 88 -21.34 17.04 -12.65
N ILE A 89 -20.56 15.99 -12.89
CA ILE A 89 -19.13 15.97 -12.56
C ILE A 89 -18.40 17.06 -13.34
N HIS A 90 -18.82 17.33 -14.57
CA HIS A 90 -18.18 18.35 -15.39
C HIS A 90 -18.37 19.75 -14.79
N ASP A 91 -19.60 20.13 -14.49
CA ASP A 91 -19.90 21.42 -13.87
C ASP A 91 -19.25 21.56 -12.48
N TYR A 92 -19.25 20.49 -11.67
CA TYR A 92 -18.63 20.48 -10.34
C TYR A 92 -17.11 20.72 -10.41
N VAL A 93 -16.40 20.03 -11.30
CA VAL A 93 -14.93 20.15 -11.43
C VAL A 93 -14.51 21.50 -12.05
N MET A 94 -15.38 22.11 -12.85
CA MET A 94 -15.13 23.43 -13.45
C MET A 94 -15.49 24.59 -12.52
N SER A 95 -16.30 24.36 -11.50
CA SER A 95 -16.64 25.36 -10.49
C SER A 95 -15.44 25.65 -9.56
N PRO A 96 -15.20 26.92 -9.18
CA PRO A 96 -14.22 27.24 -8.16
C PRO A 96 -14.53 26.52 -6.84
N TYR A 97 -13.49 26.04 -6.15
CA TYR A 97 -13.66 25.36 -4.87
C TYR A 97 -14.26 26.33 -3.83
N GLU A 98 -15.42 25.97 -3.29
CA GLU A 98 -16.02 26.60 -2.12
C GLU A 98 -15.79 25.70 -0.90
N PRO A 99 -15.01 26.14 0.11
CA PRO A 99 -14.84 25.39 1.35
C PRO A 99 -16.19 25.18 2.03
N VAL A 100 -16.53 23.92 2.32
CA VAL A 100 -17.74 23.59 3.07
C VAL A 100 -17.55 24.06 4.51
N ASN A 101 -18.50 24.85 5.02
CA ASN A 101 -18.50 25.31 6.41
C ASN A 101 -19.11 24.24 7.32
N ASP A 102 -18.32 23.20 7.62
CA ASP A 102 -18.72 22.06 8.43
C ASP A 102 -18.54 22.28 9.94
N THR A 103 -18.27 23.51 10.38
CA THR A 103 -17.98 23.84 11.79
C THR A 103 -19.14 23.47 12.74
N ARG A 104 -20.36 23.32 12.22
CA ARG A 104 -21.52 22.84 13.00
C ARG A 104 -21.75 21.34 12.92
N SER A 105 -21.27 20.68 11.86
CA SER A 105 -21.50 19.26 11.62
C SER A 105 -20.45 18.40 12.33
N TYR A 106 -19.21 18.89 12.41
CA TYR A 106 -18.09 18.22 13.06
C TYR A 106 -17.30 19.24 13.88
N PRO A 107 -17.72 19.51 15.13
CA PRO A 107 -17.13 20.57 15.93
C PRO A 107 -15.62 20.33 16.21
N GLY A 108 -15.19 19.05 16.24
CA GLY A 108 -13.78 18.66 16.44
C GLY A 108 -12.91 18.52 15.23
N LEU A 109 -13.48 18.77 14.06
CA LEU A 109 -12.69 18.76 12.86
C LEU A 109 -11.68 19.91 12.93
N ARG A 110 -10.40 19.60 12.68
CA ARG A 110 -9.33 20.61 12.62
C ARG A 110 -9.72 21.75 11.67
N GLN A 111 -10.01 22.93 12.25
CA GLN A 111 -10.32 24.14 11.48
C GLN A 111 -9.09 24.94 11.05
N GLY A 112 -7.90 24.38 11.29
CA GLY A 112 -6.63 24.97 10.89
C GLY A 112 -6.36 24.84 9.39
N TYR A 113 -5.21 25.39 8.97
CA TYR A 113 -4.74 25.26 7.60
C TYR A 113 -4.52 23.78 7.22
N SER A 114 -5.31 23.31 6.25
CA SER A 114 -5.23 21.97 5.66
C SER A 114 -4.63 22.05 4.26
N GLY A 115 -3.33 22.33 4.19
CA GLY A 115 -2.60 22.44 2.92
C GLY A 115 -1.13 22.09 3.05
N PRO A 116 -0.36 22.17 1.96
CA PRO A 116 1.05 21.84 1.97
C PRO A 116 1.82 22.70 2.97
N SER A 117 2.68 22.06 3.76
CA SER A 117 3.58 22.76 4.69
C SER A 117 4.46 23.77 3.96
N ALA A 118 4.94 24.78 4.67
CA ALA A 118 5.77 25.84 4.07
C ALA A 118 7.02 25.32 3.34
N GLU A 119 7.63 24.23 3.82
CA GLU A 119 8.73 23.52 3.13
C GLU A 119 8.33 22.95 1.77
N VAL A 120 7.14 22.36 1.70
CA VAL A 120 6.59 21.77 0.47
C VAL A 120 6.26 22.87 -0.51
N LEU A 121 5.67 23.98 -0.05
CA LEU A 121 5.39 25.16 -0.87
C LEU A 121 6.66 25.77 -1.47
N ARG A 122 7.75 25.85 -0.69
CA ARG A 122 9.06 26.33 -1.19
C ARG A 122 9.63 25.49 -2.34
N ARG A 123 9.24 24.22 -2.43
CA ARG A 123 9.72 23.27 -3.45
C ARG A 123 8.69 23.00 -4.54
N GLY A 124 7.47 23.50 -4.37
CA GLY A 124 6.29 23.21 -5.20
C GLY A 124 6.40 23.67 -6.64
N ASP A 125 7.27 24.64 -6.93
CA ASP A 125 7.51 25.15 -8.29
C ASP A 125 8.22 24.11 -9.19
N SER A 126 8.77 23.05 -8.61
CA SER A 126 9.50 22.01 -9.33
C SER A 126 8.96 20.62 -8.96
N PRO A 127 8.27 19.91 -9.88
CA PRO A 127 7.73 18.59 -9.59
C PRO A 127 8.83 17.59 -9.21
N ILE A 128 10.05 17.77 -9.74
CA ILE A 128 11.20 16.93 -9.37
C ILE A 128 11.75 17.25 -7.99
N ALA A 129 11.71 18.52 -7.54
CA ALA A 129 12.12 18.88 -6.18
C ALA A 129 11.14 18.30 -5.14
N LEU A 130 9.85 18.29 -5.46
CA LEU A 130 8.81 17.65 -4.67
C LEU A 130 9.03 16.13 -4.57
N PHE A 131 9.39 15.50 -5.70
CA PHE A 131 9.73 14.08 -5.72
C PHE A 131 10.89 13.76 -4.78
N TYR A 132 12.00 14.50 -4.82
CA TYR A 132 13.13 14.26 -3.91
C TYR A 132 12.87 14.65 -2.46
N TYR A 133 11.90 15.54 -2.21
CA TYR A 133 11.45 15.85 -0.85
C TYR A 133 10.78 14.63 -0.21
N PHE A 134 9.88 13.95 -0.93
CA PHE A 134 9.21 12.74 -0.43
C PHE A 134 10.04 11.47 -0.58
N MET A 135 10.94 11.43 -1.57
CA MET A 135 11.78 10.28 -1.87
C MET A 135 13.27 10.68 -1.86
N PRO A 136 13.85 10.90 -0.67
CA PRO A 136 15.24 11.34 -0.54
C PRO A 136 16.22 10.27 -1.00
N VAL A 137 17.40 10.69 -1.45
CA VAL A 137 18.45 9.79 -1.98
C VAL A 137 18.81 8.66 -1.02
N VAL A 138 18.85 8.95 0.29
CA VAL A 138 19.14 7.97 1.34
C VAL A 138 18.13 6.81 1.33
N LEU A 139 16.85 7.10 1.13
CA LEU A 139 15.80 6.08 1.04
C LEU A 139 16.06 5.15 -0.16
N TRP A 140 16.39 5.72 -1.33
CA TRP A 140 16.71 4.92 -2.51
C TRP A 140 17.95 4.06 -2.34
N GLN A 141 18.97 4.59 -1.66
CA GLN A 141 20.18 3.83 -1.35
C GLN A 141 19.86 2.64 -0.44
N HIS A 142 19.01 2.84 0.57
CA HIS A 142 18.57 1.76 1.44
C HIS A 142 17.75 0.71 0.67
N ILE A 143 16.78 1.14 -0.15
CA ILE A 143 16.02 0.24 -1.03
C ILE A 143 16.95 -0.55 -1.93
N ALA A 144 17.93 0.08 -2.57
CA ALA A 144 18.89 -0.59 -3.43
C ALA A 144 19.73 -1.62 -2.67
N ALA A 145 20.17 -1.29 -1.45
CA ALA A 145 20.90 -2.22 -0.58
C ALA A 145 20.04 -3.46 -0.26
N CYS A 146 18.81 -3.26 0.22
CA CYS A 146 17.89 -4.34 0.55
C CYS A 146 17.54 -5.20 -0.67
N LEU A 147 17.30 -4.58 -1.83
CA LEU A 147 17.00 -5.32 -3.07
C LEU A 147 18.19 -6.15 -3.54
N ASN A 148 19.40 -5.61 -3.44
CA ASN A 148 20.62 -6.33 -3.78
C ASN A 148 20.89 -7.49 -2.83
N GLU A 149 20.63 -7.32 -1.54
CA GLU A 149 20.74 -8.37 -0.53
C GLU A 149 19.73 -9.50 -0.80
N TYR A 150 18.45 -9.15 -0.95
CA TYR A 150 17.41 -10.10 -1.32
C TYR A 150 17.74 -10.85 -2.63
N HIS A 151 18.28 -10.14 -3.63
CA HIS A 151 18.71 -10.76 -4.87
C HIS A 151 19.80 -11.81 -4.63
N ARG A 152 20.80 -11.50 -3.81
CA ARG A 152 21.90 -12.42 -3.47
C ARG A 152 21.40 -13.66 -2.74
N GLU A 153 20.47 -13.50 -1.80
CA GLU A 153 19.86 -14.61 -1.06
C GLU A 153 19.04 -15.54 -1.97
N LEU A 154 18.37 -14.98 -2.98
CA LEU A 154 17.53 -15.75 -3.89
C LEU A 154 18.31 -16.48 -4.99
N LEU A 155 19.55 -16.08 -5.27
CA LEU A 155 20.37 -16.66 -6.34
C LEU A 155 20.59 -18.18 -6.18
N PRO A 156 21.02 -18.71 -5.03
CA PRO A 156 21.20 -20.16 -4.84
C PRO A 156 19.92 -20.96 -5.11
N LEU A 157 18.78 -20.52 -4.58
CA LEU A 157 17.49 -21.19 -4.77
C LEU A 157 17.09 -21.26 -6.25
N ARG A 158 17.33 -20.18 -6.99
CA ARG A 158 17.06 -20.14 -8.44
C ARG A 158 18.00 -21.04 -9.22
N VAL A 159 19.28 -21.09 -8.84
CA VAL A 159 20.28 -21.99 -9.44
C VAL A 159 19.91 -23.45 -9.19
N ASP A 160 19.55 -23.81 -7.96
CA ASP A 160 19.15 -25.18 -7.60
C ASP A 160 17.88 -25.61 -8.32
N ALA A 161 16.89 -24.72 -8.43
CA ALA A 161 15.67 -24.98 -9.19
C ALA A 161 15.97 -25.18 -10.68
N ALA A 162 16.88 -24.39 -11.27
CA ALA A 162 17.30 -24.54 -12.66
C ALA A 162 18.06 -25.85 -12.89
N TYR A 163 19.00 -26.18 -12.00
CA TYR A 163 19.77 -27.41 -12.06
C TYR A 163 18.88 -28.65 -11.92
N SER A 164 17.91 -28.62 -10.99
CA SER A 164 16.94 -29.71 -10.81
C SER A 164 16.11 -29.96 -12.07
N ARG A 165 15.64 -28.89 -12.74
CA ARG A 165 14.93 -29.00 -14.03
C ARG A 165 15.82 -29.56 -15.13
N TYR A 166 17.07 -29.12 -15.21
CA TYR A 166 18.04 -29.64 -16.18
C TYR A 166 18.29 -31.14 -15.97
N ARG A 167 18.52 -31.56 -14.73
CA ARG A 167 18.73 -32.96 -14.36
C ARG A 167 17.50 -33.82 -14.68
N ALA A 168 16.30 -33.36 -14.33
CA ALA A 168 15.06 -34.08 -14.62
C ALA A 168 14.85 -34.29 -16.13
N LYS A 169 15.14 -33.27 -16.95
CA LYS A 169 15.09 -33.39 -18.42
C LYS A 169 16.09 -34.43 -18.94
N ARG A 170 17.31 -34.46 -18.42
CA ARG A 170 18.32 -35.48 -18.80
C ARG A 170 17.91 -36.89 -18.40
N ARG A 171 17.34 -37.07 -17.20
CA ARG A 171 16.84 -38.38 -16.75
C ARG A 171 15.71 -38.90 -17.64
N PHE A 172 14.85 -38.03 -18.19
CA PHE A 172 13.78 -38.43 -19.10
C PHE A 172 14.31 -38.84 -20.48
N THR A 173 15.39 -38.20 -20.97
CA THR A 173 16.00 -38.54 -22.26
C THR A 173 16.81 -39.84 -22.24
N ASP A 174 17.28 -40.27 -21.08
CA ASP A 174 18.11 -41.47 -20.90
C ASP A 174 17.29 -42.78 -20.72
N ILE A 175 15.95 -42.72 -20.70
CA ILE A 175 15.08 -43.91 -20.62
C ILE A 175 14.98 -44.56 -22.01
N PRO A 176 15.35 -45.84 -22.21
CA PRO A 176 15.25 -46.49 -23.50
C PRO A 176 13.78 -46.57 -23.93
N ARG A 177 13.47 -46.04 -25.12
CA ARG A 177 12.13 -46.13 -25.75
C ARG A 177 11.83 -47.57 -26.16
N GLY A 178 11.50 -48.44 -25.22
CA GLY A 178 11.22 -49.84 -25.56
C GLY A 178 10.63 -50.63 -24.41
N SER A 179 9.29 -50.56 -24.25
CA SER A 179 8.41 -51.71 -23.98
C SER A 179 7.03 -51.29 -23.44
N PHE A 180 6.20 -50.66 -24.29
CA PHE A 180 4.75 -50.72 -24.07
C PHE A 180 4.19 -51.88 -24.88
N LYS A 181 3.96 -53.03 -24.23
CA LYS A 181 3.18 -54.13 -24.82
C LYS A 181 1.69 -53.77 -24.72
N MET A 182 1.03 -53.60 -25.85
CA MET A 182 -0.41 -53.33 -25.91
C MET A 182 -1.23 -54.61 -25.65
N ALA A 183 -2.02 -54.64 -24.59
CA ALA A 183 -3.04 -55.66 -24.37
C ALA A 183 -4.30 -55.31 -25.18
N LYS A 184 -4.67 -56.15 -26.15
CA LYS A 184 -5.92 -56.00 -26.91
C LYS A 184 -7.11 -56.44 -26.06
N SER A 185 -7.95 -55.50 -25.63
CA SER A 185 -9.24 -55.77 -25.01
C SER A 185 -10.26 -56.15 -26.10
N LYS A 186 -10.86 -57.34 -26.01
CA LYS A 186 -12.01 -57.76 -26.82
C LYS A 186 -13.28 -57.33 -26.09
N HIS A 187 -14.11 -56.50 -26.71
CA HIS A 187 -15.49 -56.29 -26.26
C HIS A 187 -16.43 -57.03 -27.21
N VAL A 188 -17.13 -58.02 -26.67
CA VAL A 188 -18.23 -58.74 -27.32
C VAL A 188 -19.51 -57.96 -26.99
N SER A 189 -20.13 -57.39 -28.02
CA SER A 189 -21.43 -56.75 -27.91
C SER A 189 -22.52 -57.81 -27.93
N LYS A 190 -23.32 -57.92 -26.86
CA LYS A 190 -24.60 -58.64 -26.90
C LYS A 190 -25.72 -57.61 -27.01
N MET A 191 -26.31 -57.53 -28.20
CA MET A 191 -27.61 -56.89 -28.43
C MET A 191 -28.70 -57.75 -27.76
N THR A 192 -29.60 -57.10 -27.04
CA THR A 192 -30.90 -57.66 -26.67
C THR A 192 -31.94 -56.58 -26.96
N ALA A 193 -32.70 -56.81 -28.02
CA ALA A 193 -33.97 -56.15 -28.29
C ALA A 193 -35.05 -57.22 -28.24
N ILE A 194 -36.22 -56.80 -27.77
CA ILE A 194 -37.43 -57.57 -27.44
C ILE A 194 -37.91 -58.42 -28.61
#